data_AF-A0A523PKY6-F1
#
_entry.id   AF-A0A523PKY6-F1
#
_cell.length_a   1.000
_cell.length_b   1.000
_cell.length_c   1.000
_cell.angle_alpha   90.00
_cell.angle_beta   90.00
_cell.angle_gamma   90.00
#
_symmetry.space_group_name_H-M   'P 1'
#
loop_
_entity.id
_entity.type
_entity.pdbx_description
1 polymer ?
#
loop_
_entity_poly.entity_id
_entity_poly.type
_entity_poly.pdbx_seq_one_letter_code
_entity_poly.pdbx_strand_id
1 'polypeptide(L)'
;MGRVPTRARAGPASWRTTPPGRGVALRKRKRNSVDILVRIQVVPSPARWAARRRPVPCLPSTDAKDPAMRRILTTLLAVLSCSLVTAAIAQDGPGGRSRDGDGDRDERSDKSDKKDAIKPYDEVVKEDFETSVGLFLVHRGDDKVFFEIPEDALGLDMLWVTQIAETQAGFGYGGTSVGNRVVRWELRGDDVLLRDIKYQIRGDENDSVRYSVKATSLAPIIAVFHIKAWGKDKAPVIEVTGLFTNDLAEFSAKRRLDASGVDKDRTFIESVKAFPENIETKVLMTYKLSDKRESSSSPSPRRRPRTGPRRDRSQSAVTVLLHHSMVKLPEEPMTPRVRDDRVGFFSVSFEDYGGDEHEVETIRYVTRWRLEKQDPSLAVSDPKKPIVFYVGRGVPEKWRPWVHKGIEMWQPAFEAAGFKNAIIA
;
A
#
# COMPACT_ATOMS: atom_id res chain seq x y z
N MET A 1 6.97 -64.70 -27.10
CA MET A 1 6.15 -65.32 -28.16
C MET A 1 4.88 -64.48 -28.35
N GLY A 2 4.56 -64.12 -29.61
CA GLY A 2 3.22 -63.72 -30.09
C GLY A 2 2.70 -62.34 -29.64
N ARG A 3 2.86 -61.28 -30.43
CA ARG A 3 2.02 -60.78 -31.55
C ARG A 3 0.72 -60.04 -31.15
N VAL A 4 0.68 -58.81 -31.66
CA VAL A 4 -0.42 -57.83 -31.84
C VAL A 4 -1.66 -58.45 -32.53
N PRO A 5 -2.87 -57.85 -32.42
CA PRO A 5 -3.36 -56.95 -33.49
C PRO A 5 -4.16 -55.72 -32.96
N THR A 6 -3.86 -54.47 -33.34
CA THR A 6 -4.36 -53.64 -34.47
C THR A 6 -5.86 -53.27 -34.54
N ARG A 7 -6.05 -51.93 -34.61
CA ARG A 7 -7.01 -51.10 -35.39
C ARG A 7 -8.48 -50.95 -34.95
N ALA A 8 -8.85 -49.68 -34.71
CA ALA A 8 -9.85 -48.98 -35.54
C ALA A 8 -9.61 -47.45 -35.52
N ARG A 9 -9.63 -46.85 -36.72
CA ARG A 9 -9.58 -45.40 -37.01
C ARG A 9 -11.01 -44.83 -37.05
N ALA A 10 -11.19 -43.58 -36.66
CA ALA A 10 -12.04 -42.62 -37.38
C ALA A 10 -11.63 -41.19 -36.99
N GLY A 11 -11.29 -40.37 -37.99
CA GLY A 11 -11.02 -38.94 -37.89
C GLY A 11 -12.25 -38.10 -38.26
N PRO A 12 -12.07 -36.82 -38.64
CA PRO A 12 -12.73 -35.69 -37.99
C PRO A 12 -13.81 -35.00 -38.84
N ALA A 13 -14.62 -34.14 -38.22
CA ALA A 13 -15.50 -33.20 -38.93
C ALA A 13 -15.36 -31.79 -38.34
N SER A 14 -14.68 -30.92 -39.10
CA SER A 14 -14.81 -29.46 -39.08
C SER A 14 -16.11 -29.05 -39.80
N TRP A 15 -16.64 -27.84 -39.56
CA TRP A 15 -17.11 -26.89 -40.59
C TRP A 15 -17.59 -25.53 -39.98
N ARG A 16 -16.92 -24.46 -40.44
CA ARG A 16 -17.40 -23.11 -40.84
C ARG A 16 -17.98 -22.09 -39.85
N THR A 17 -17.19 -21.02 -39.71
CA THR A 17 -17.54 -19.58 -39.62
C THR A 17 -18.33 -19.10 -40.87
N THR A 18 -19.18 -18.04 -40.82
CA THR A 18 -18.93 -16.60 -41.11
C THR A 18 -20.33 -15.84 -41.16
N PRO A 19 -20.48 -14.51 -41.38
CA PRO A 19 -20.66 -13.39 -40.42
C PRO A 19 -22.01 -12.57 -40.61
N PRO A 20 -22.20 -11.35 -40.02
CA PRO A 20 -23.52 -10.72 -39.83
C PRO A 20 -23.92 -9.65 -40.88
N GLY A 21 -25.23 -9.38 -40.99
CA GLY A 21 -25.82 -8.40 -41.92
C GLY A 21 -26.67 -7.30 -41.24
N ARG A 22 -26.16 -6.06 -41.35
CA ARG A 22 -26.76 -4.70 -41.41
C ARG A 22 -28.26 -4.47 -41.13
N GLY A 23 -28.53 -3.55 -40.19
CA GLY A 23 -29.00 -2.17 -40.45
C GLY A 23 -30.49 -1.92 -40.76
N VAL A 24 -31.20 -1.23 -39.86
CA VAL A 24 -32.35 -0.35 -40.17
C VAL A 24 -32.31 0.89 -39.27
N ALA A 25 -32.49 2.06 -39.86
CA ALA A 25 -32.51 3.37 -39.21
C ALA A 25 -33.94 3.96 -39.12
N LEU A 26 -34.04 5.01 -38.29
CA LEU A 26 -35.07 6.06 -38.17
C LEU A 26 -36.29 5.82 -37.26
N ARG A 27 -36.35 6.59 -36.16
CA ARG A 27 -37.20 7.80 -36.08
C ARG A 27 -36.95 8.63 -34.81
N LYS A 28 -36.86 9.96 -35.01
CA LYS A 28 -36.95 11.00 -33.99
C LYS A 28 -38.37 11.04 -33.40
N ARG A 29 -38.48 11.18 -32.07
CA ARG A 29 -39.63 11.83 -31.41
C ARG A 29 -39.16 12.61 -30.18
N LYS A 30 -39.34 13.93 -30.22
CA LYS A 30 -39.40 14.83 -29.06
C LYS A 30 -40.74 14.60 -28.34
N ARG A 31 -40.76 14.51 -27.00
CA ARG A 31 -41.51 15.42 -26.10
C ARG A 31 -41.52 14.94 -24.64
N ASN A 32 -41.43 15.94 -23.77
CA ASN A 32 -42.04 16.10 -22.45
C ASN A 32 -41.38 15.44 -21.23
N SER A 33 -40.58 16.27 -20.57
CA SER A 33 -40.64 16.63 -19.15
C SER A 33 -41.82 16.05 -18.36
N VAL A 34 -41.49 15.32 -17.29
CA VAL A 34 -42.27 15.26 -16.05
C VAL A 34 -41.26 15.15 -14.89
N ASP A 35 -41.10 16.25 -14.16
CA ASP A 35 -40.48 16.26 -12.84
C ASP A 35 -41.35 15.43 -11.89
N ILE A 36 -40.78 14.41 -11.26
CA ILE A 36 -41.39 13.74 -10.11
C ILE A 36 -40.47 13.96 -8.91
N LEU A 37 -40.80 15.02 -8.18
CA LEU A 37 -40.26 15.37 -6.89
C LEU A 37 -40.92 14.45 -5.83
N VAL A 38 -40.23 13.41 -5.37
CA VAL A 38 -40.68 12.64 -4.19
C VAL A 38 -39.98 13.20 -2.96
N ARG A 39 -40.71 14.06 -2.24
CA ARG A 39 -40.40 14.54 -0.90
C ARG A 39 -40.74 13.43 0.10
N ILE A 40 -39.76 12.75 0.68
CA ILE A 40 -39.99 11.88 1.84
C ILE A 40 -39.69 12.69 3.10
N GLN A 41 -40.76 13.12 3.78
CA GLN A 41 -40.72 13.59 5.16
C GLN A 41 -40.40 12.40 6.08
N VAL A 42 -39.29 12.47 6.79
CA VAL A 42 -39.05 11.60 7.95
C VAL A 42 -39.47 12.36 9.20
N VAL A 43 -40.51 11.85 9.85
CA VAL A 43 -40.97 12.26 11.18
C VAL A 43 -40.05 11.63 12.22
N PRO A 44 -39.44 12.38 13.17
CA PRO A 44 -38.80 11.77 14.32
C PRO A 44 -39.82 11.60 15.47
N SER A 45 -40.04 10.36 15.88
CA SER A 45 -40.71 10.02 17.15
C SER A 45 -39.66 9.96 18.28
N PRO A 46 -39.89 10.58 19.45
CA PRO A 46 -38.91 10.60 20.53
C PRO A 46 -39.13 9.44 21.51
N ALA A 47 -38.26 8.44 21.47
CA ALA A 47 -38.17 7.43 22.53
C ALA A 47 -37.12 7.85 23.57
N ARG A 48 -37.62 8.28 24.72
CA ARG A 48 -36.86 8.65 25.92
C ARG A 48 -36.12 7.44 26.49
N TRP A 49 -34.82 7.57 26.73
CA TRP A 49 -34.08 6.72 27.67
C TRP A 49 -33.32 7.60 28.67
N ALA A 50 -33.69 7.44 29.94
CA ALA A 50 -33.14 8.17 31.07
C ALA A 50 -31.84 7.51 31.54
N ALA A 51 -30.70 8.18 31.33
CA ALA A 51 -29.44 7.84 31.98
C ALA A 51 -29.25 8.71 33.24
N ARG A 52 -29.02 8.04 34.37
CA ARG A 52 -28.79 8.64 35.70
C ARG A 52 -27.56 9.53 35.67
N ARG A 53 -27.73 10.83 35.93
CA ARG A 53 -26.64 11.79 36.16
C ARG A 53 -26.05 11.57 37.55
N ARG A 54 -24.72 11.42 37.64
CA ARG A 54 -23.97 11.67 38.88
C ARG A 54 -23.62 13.17 38.92
N PRO A 55 -23.69 13.84 40.08
CA PRO A 55 -23.36 15.26 40.16
C PRO A 55 -21.84 15.46 40.09
N VAL A 56 -21.41 16.40 39.25
CA VAL A 56 -20.05 16.96 39.24
C VAL A 56 -20.02 18.13 40.24
N PRO A 57 -18.97 18.32 41.06
CA PRO A 57 -18.91 19.44 42.00
C PRO A 57 -18.81 20.77 41.24
N CYS A 58 -19.68 21.72 41.59
CA CYS A 58 -19.62 23.09 41.10
C CYS A 58 -18.37 23.81 41.63
N LEU A 59 -17.57 24.39 40.75
CA LEU A 59 -16.60 25.44 41.12
C LEU A 59 -17.38 26.73 41.42
N PRO A 60 -17.03 27.49 42.49
CA PRO A 60 -17.75 28.70 42.83
C PRO A 60 -17.50 29.82 41.81
N SER A 61 -18.58 30.53 41.49
CA SER A 61 -18.61 31.71 40.63
C SER A 61 -17.65 32.80 41.12
N THR A 62 -16.84 33.33 40.21
CA THR A 62 -15.93 34.46 40.46
C THR A 62 -16.70 35.77 40.48
N ASP A 63 -16.89 36.32 41.67
CA ASP A 63 -17.44 37.68 41.86
C ASP A 63 -16.27 38.67 42.04
N ALA A 64 -16.13 39.61 41.10
CA ALA A 64 -14.96 40.46 40.91
C ALA A 64 -14.91 41.68 41.87
N LYS A 65 -15.19 41.47 43.16
CA LYS A 65 -15.22 42.54 44.18
C LYS A 65 -14.53 42.20 45.51
N ASP A 66 -13.63 41.22 45.53
CA ASP A 66 -12.83 40.92 46.72
C ASP A 66 -11.56 41.81 46.80
N PRO A 67 -11.40 42.65 47.86
CA PRO A 67 -10.23 43.50 48.05
C PRO A 67 -8.90 42.75 48.24
N ALA A 68 -8.91 41.45 48.56
CA ALA A 68 -7.71 40.62 48.63
C ALA A 68 -7.12 40.32 47.24
N MET A 69 -7.96 40.24 46.21
CA MET A 69 -7.56 39.93 44.83
C MET A 69 -6.95 41.16 44.12
N ARG A 70 -7.34 42.38 44.53
CA ARG A 70 -6.76 43.64 44.05
C ARG A 70 -5.28 43.77 44.43
N ARG A 71 -4.87 43.23 45.58
CA ARG A 71 -3.47 43.24 46.03
C ARG A 71 -2.59 42.23 45.28
N ILE A 72 -3.17 41.11 44.85
CA ILE A 72 -2.48 40.05 44.08
C ILE A 72 -2.36 40.45 42.60
N LEU A 73 -3.35 41.15 42.04
CA LEU A 73 -3.27 41.67 40.67
C LEU A 73 -2.29 42.85 40.52
N THR A 74 -2.15 43.69 41.56
CA THR A 74 -1.17 44.80 41.56
C THR A 74 0.27 44.33 41.73
N THR A 75 0.53 43.23 42.44
CA THR A 75 1.88 42.65 42.55
C THR A 75 2.29 41.87 41.30
N LEU A 76 1.34 41.25 40.58
CA LEU A 76 1.62 40.59 39.30
C LEU A 76 1.88 41.59 38.15
N LEU A 77 1.22 42.76 38.14
CA LEU A 77 1.52 43.81 37.16
C LEU A 77 2.87 44.52 37.40
N ALA A 78 3.32 44.63 38.65
CA ALA A 78 4.60 45.25 38.99
C ALA A 78 5.83 44.37 38.68
N VAL A 79 5.65 43.04 38.63
CA VAL A 79 6.71 42.09 38.26
C VAL A 79 6.82 41.91 36.73
N LEU A 80 5.73 42.13 35.97
CA LEU A 80 5.76 42.10 34.50
C LEU A 80 6.34 43.38 33.86
N SER A 81 6.40 44.49 34.59
CA SER A 81 6.97 45.76 34.12
C SER A 81 8.48 45.93 34.34
N CYS A 82 9.17 44.94 34.93
CA CYS A 82 10.60 45.02 35.26
C CYS A 82 11.55 44.16 34.41
N SER A 83 11.08 43.57 33.30
CA SER A 83 11.94 42.75 32.41
C SER A 83 12.02 43.24 30.97
N LEU A 84 11.60 44.49 30.70
CA LEU A 84 11.63 45.12 29.37
C LEU A 84 12.66 46.26 29.31
N VAL A 85 13.93 46.00 29.62
CA VAL A 85 15.06 46.84 29.20
C VAL A 85 16.30 45.96 29.02
N THR A 86 17.00 46.14 27.87
CA THR A 86 18.35 45.69 27.50
C THR A 86 18.60 44.23 27.06
N ALA A 87 18.57 44.00 25.74
CA ALA A 87 19.68 43.40 24.98
C ALA A 87 19.43 43.52 23.46
N ALA A 88 19.48 44.74 22.94
CA ALA A 88 19.90 44.96 21.56
C ALA A 88 21.44 45.06 21.61
N ILE A 89 22.13 44.03 21.12
CA ILE A 89 23.57 44.08 20.88
C ILE A 89 23.78 43.67 19.43
N ALA A 90 23.81 44.69 18.57
CA ALA A 90 24.57 44.60 17.34
C ALA A 90 26.06 44.67 17.72
N GLN A 91 26.86 43.71 17.25
CA GLN A 91 28.30 43.86 17.15
C GLN A 91 28.73 43.39 15.77
N ASP A 92 29.05 44.39 14.94
CA ASP A 92 30.05 44.26 13.89
C ASP A 92 31.38 43.80 14.50
N GLY A 93 32.08 42.92 13.78
CA GLY A 93 33.45 42.50 14.05
C GLY A 93 34.14 42.05 12.76
N PRO A 94 35.46 42.26 12.62
CA PRO A 94 36.00 43.16 11.62
C PRO A 94 36.65 42.45 10.42
N GLY A 95 36.77 43.20 9.32
CA GLY A 95 37.55 42.81 8.15
C GLY A 95 39.06 42.77 8.38
N GLY A 96 39.72 42.01 7.52
CA GLY A 96 41.06 42.32 6.99
C GLY A 96 42.26 41.93 7.83
N ARG A 97 42.81 40.74 7.58
CA ARG A 97 44.27 40.56 7.48
C ARG A 97 44.60 39.61 6.34
N SER A 98 45.15 40.19 5.29
CA SER A 98 45.91 39.56 4.23
C SER A 98 47.13 38.81 4.78
N ARG A 99 47.35 37.60 4.29
CA ARG A 99 48.67 37.01 4.18
C ARG A 99 48.74 36.25 2.86
N ASP A 100 49.46 36.85 1.93
CA ASP A 100 49.97 36.21 0.73
C ASP A 100 50.88 35.03 1.11
N GLY A 101 50.76 33.95 0.34
CA GLY A 101 51.52 32.72 0.47
C GLY A 101 51.11 31.75 -0.63
N ASP A 102 51.68 31.98 -1.81
CA ASP A 102 51.53 31.23 -3.06
C ASP A 102 52.01 29.77 -2.95
N GLY A 103 51.38 28.88 -3.74
CA GLY A 103 51.89 27.55 -4.09
C GLY A 103 51.39 26.35 -3.28
N ASP A 104 50.30 25.70 -3.73
CA ASP A 104 50.40 24.52 -4.60
C ASP A 104 49.00 24.02 -4.98
N ARG A 105 48.91 23.48 -6.19
CA ARG A 105 47.68 22.96 -6.79
C ARG A 105 47.18 21.76 -5.99
N ASP A 106 45.92 21.83 -5.58
CA ASP A 106 45.11 20.62 -5.57
C ASP A 106 43.74 21.00 -6.12
N GLU A 107 43.56 20.71 -7.41
CA GLU A 107 42.26 20.63 -8.07
C GLU A 107 41.44 19.56 -7.35
N ARG A 108 40.84 19.92 -6.21
CA ARG A 108 39.72 19.18 -5.67
C ARG A 108 38.53 19.55 -6.53
N SER A 109 38.52 18.98 -7.73
CA SER A 109 37.40 19.00 -8.65
C SER A 109 36.15 18.63 -7.88
N ASP A 110 35.26 19.61 -7.85
CA ASP A 110 33.88 19.53 -7.45
C ASP A 110 33.19 18.47 -8.32
N LYS A 111 33.33 17.20 -7.93
CA LYS A 111 32.40 16.13 -8.33
C LYS A 111 31.15 16.26 -7.47
N SER A 112 30.48 17.41 -7.56
CA SER A 112 29.04 17.44 -7.37
C SER A 112 28.44 16.74 -8.58
N ASP A 113 27.59 15.76 -8.27
CA ASP A 113 26.94 14.88 -9.21
C ASP A 113 26.36 15.64 -10.40
N LYS A 114 26.91 15.39 -11.60
CA LYS A 114 26.15 15.64 -12.83
C LYS A 114 24.88 14.82 -12.69
N LYS A 115 23.73 15.48 -12.43
CA LYS A 115 22.42 14.89 -12.70
C LYS A 115 22.52 14.28 -14.10
N ASP A 116 22.41 12.96 -14.18
CA ASP A 116 22.43 12.24 -15.46
C ASP A 116 21.43 12.94 -16.38
N ALA A 117 21.92 13.58 -17.45
CA ALA A 117 21.06 14.26 -18.40
C ALA A 117 20.09 13.25 -19.02
N ILE A 118 18.84 13.67 -19.24
CA ILE A 118 17.84 12.88 -19.95
C ILE A 118 18.36 12.59 -21.35
N LYS A 119 18.37 11.32 -21.74
CA LYS A 119 18.90 10.82 -23.01
C LYS A 119 17.78 10.54 -24.01
N PRO A 120 18.11 10.41 -25.31
CA PRO A 120 17.19 9.84 -26.29
C PRO A 120 16.69 8.45 -25.86
N TYR A 121 15.45 8.14 -26.19
CA TYR A 121 14.80 6.87 -25.79
C TYR A 121 15.60 5.64 -26.22
N ASP A 122 16.02 5.58 -27.47
CA ASP A 122 16.72 4.42 -28.04
C ASP A 122 18.12 4.19 -27.44
N GLU A 123 18.69 5.20 -26.77
CA GLU A 123 19.95 5.04 -26.01
C GLU A 123 19.73 4.39 -24.63
N VAL A 124 18.51 4.49 -24.08
CA VAL A 124 18.14 3.98 -22.76
C VAL A 124 17.45 2.62 -22.87
N VAL A 125 16.51 2.52 -23.81
CA VAL A 125 15.75 1.31 -24.11
C VAL A 125 16.17 0.83 -25.48
N LYS A 126 17.11 -0.12 -25.50
CA LYS A 126 17.64 -0.70 -26.75
C LYS A 126 16.65 -1.70 -27.35
N GLU A 127 16.75 -1.92 -28.66
CA GLU A 127 15.87 -2.84 -29.39
C GLU A 127 15.97 -4.31 -28.93
N ASP A 128 17.09 -4.71 -28.35
CA ASP A 128 17.33 -6.07 -27.85
C ASP A 128 16.78 -6.30 -26.42
N PHE A 129 16.23 -5.26 -25.77
CA PHE A 129 15.65 -5.39 -24.43
C PHE A 129 14.34 -6.18 -24.45
N GLU A 130 14.17 -7.06 -23.47
CA GLU A 130 12.92 -7.77 -23.25
C GLU A 130 11.87 -6.79 -22.69
N THR A 131 10.80 -6.56 -23.44
CA THR A 131 9.72 -5.65 -23.02
C THR A 131 8.45 -6.41 -22.67
N SER A 132 7.97 -6.23 -21.44
CA SER A 132 6.66 -6.72 -20.99
C SER A 132 5.64 -5.59 -21.01
N VAL A 133 4.44 -5.87 -21.51
CA VAL A 133 3.33 -4.90 -21.61
C VAL A 133 2.28 -5.21 -20.55
N GLY A 134 1.94 -4.23 -19.72
CA GLY A 134 0.90 -4.34 -18.70
C GLY A 134 0.56 -2.99 -18.11
N LEU A 135 0.41 -2.92 -16.78
CA LEU A 135 0.15 -1.69 -16.04
C LEU A 135 1.16 -0.60 -16.41
N PHE A 136 2.44 -0.98 -16.52
CA PHE A 136 3.52 -0.22 -17.13
C PHE A 136 4.09 -1.01 -18.31
N LEU A 137 4.87 -0.35 -19.17
CA LEU A 137 5.87 -1.09 -19.94
C LEU A 137 7.07 -1.34 -19.03
N VAL A 138 7.55 -2.58 -19.04
CA VAL A 138 8.72 -3.00 -18.27
C VAL A 138 9.77 -3.48 -19.25
N HIS A 139 10.89 -2.77 -19.32
CA HIS A 139 12.02 -3.14 -20.17
C HIS A 139 13.11 -3.78 -19.31
N ARG A 140 13.67 -4.89 -19.78
CA ARG A 140 14.76 -5.60 -19.11
C ARG A 140 15.90 -5.86 -20.09
N GLY A 141 17.10 -5.45 -19.71
CA GLY A 141 18.32 -5.65 -20.49
C GLY A 141 19.53 -5.11 -19.75
N ASP A 142 20.73 -5.58 -20.09
CA ASP A 142 21.98 -5.19 -19.43
C ASP A 142 21.94 -5.29 -17.88
N ASP A 143 21.32 -6.35 -17.35
CA ASP A 143 21.07 -6.55 -15.91
C ASP A 143 20.28 -5.42 -15.23
N LYS A 144 19.59 -4.59 -16.01
CA LYS A 144 18.75 -3.50 -15.55
C LYS A 144 17.28 -3.74 -15.84
N VAL A 145 16.45 -3.11 -15.01
CA VAL A 145 15.00 -3.05 -15.18
C VAL A 145 14.60 -1.59 -15.27
N PHE A 146 13.82 -1.26 -16.28
CA PHE A 146 13.25 0.05 -16.48
C PHE A 146 11.73 -0.03 -16.47
N PHE A 147 11.10 0.95 -15.84
CA PHE A 147 9.66 1.18 -15.95
C PHE A 147 9.43 2.40 -16.83
N GLU A 148 8.60 2.24 -17.86
CA GLU A 148 7.97 3.35 -18.57
C GLU A 148 6.54 3.46 -18.06
N ILE A 149 6.30 4.53 -17.30
CA ILE A 149 5.05 4.72 -16.56
C ILE A 149 4.13 5.59 -17.43
N PRO A 150 2.96 5.08 -17.87
CA PRO A 150 2.04 5.89 -18.66
C PRO A 150 1.44 7.02 -17.80
N GLU A 151 1.07 8.13 -18.45
CA GLU A 151 0.57 9.34 -17.78
C GLU A 151 -0.67 9.06 -16.91
N ASP A 152 -1.55 8.17 -17.37
CA ASP A 152 -2.77 7.77 -16.68
C ASP A 152 -2.52 6.90 -15.43
N ALA A 153 -1.32 6.33 -15.29
CA ALA A 153 -0.92 5.58 -14.10
C ALA A 153 -0.17 6.44 -13.06
N LEU A 154 0.31 7.63 -13.45
CA LEU A 154 0.86 8.60 -12.51
C LEU A 154 -0.25 9.15 -11.61
N GLY A 155 0.04 9.31 -10.32
CA GLY A 155 -0.91 9.82 -9.34
C GLY A 155 -1.95 8.80 -8.87
N LEU A 156 -1.99 7.60 -9.45
CA LEU A 156 -2.86 6.52 -8.98
C LEU A 156 -2.30 5.81 -7.76
N ASP A 157 -3.19 5.44 -6.84
CA ASP A 157 -2.84 4.61 -5.71
C ASP A 157 -2.79 3.14 -6.09
N MET A 158 -1.70 2.50 -5.66
CA MET A 158 -1.44 1.09 -5.91
C MET A 158 -1.14 0.40 -4.59
N LEU A 159 -1.69 -0.81 -4.40
CA LEU A 159 -1.31 -1.64 -3.26
C LEU A 159 -0.02 -2.37 -3.60
N TRP A 160 1.01 -2.18 -2.78
CA TRP A 160 2.25 -2.94 -2.84
C TRP A 160 2.29 -3.97 -1.72
N VAL A 161 2.36 -5.25 -2.06
CA VAL A 161 2.51 -6.37 -1.13
C VAL A 161 3.88 -7.02 -1.30
N THR A 162 4.61 -7.20 -0.20
CA THR A 162 5.86 -7.95 -0.18
C THR A 162 5.70 -9.21 0.66
N GLN A 163 6.15 -10.33 0.11
CA GLN A 163 6.15 -11.63 0.80
C GLN A 163 7.41 -12.44 0.50
N ILE A 164 7.74 -13.36 1.40
CA ILE A 164 8.74 -14.40 1.16
C ILE A 164 8.03 -15.53 0.42
N ALA A 165 8.25 -15.64 -0.89
CA ALA A 165 7.68 -16.71 -1.72
C ALA A 165 8.36 -18.05 -1.46
N GLU A 166 9.69 -18.04 -1.33
CA GLU A 166 10.50 -19.22 -1.01
C GLU A 166 11.56 -18.85 0.02
N THR A 167 11.94 -19.81 0.86
CA THR A 167 12.91 -19.59 1.92
C THR A 167 13.77 -20.82 2.11
N GLN A 168 15.01 -20.58 2.53
CA GLN A 168 15.88 -21.62 3.04
C GLN A 168 15.27 -22.30 4.28
N ALA A 169 15.54 -23.60 4.45
CA ALA A 169 15.12 -24.38 5.60
C ALA A 169 15.55 -23.72 6.93
N GLY A 170 14.65 -23.72 7.91
CA GLY A 170 14.87 -23.12 9.23
C GLY A 170 14.58 -21.63 9.36
N PHE A 171 14.26 -20.95 8.24
CA PHE A 171 13.94 -19.51 8.22
C PHE A 171 12.45 -19.18 8.01
N GLY A 172 11.59 -20.19 7.81
CA GLY A 172 10.14 -20.02 7.73
C GLY A 172 9.51 -20.97 6.72
N TYR A 173 8.40 -20.53 6.13
CA TYR A 173 7.73 -21.19 5.01
C TYR A 173 7.35 -20.14 3.96
N GLY A 174 7.23 -20.57 2.71
CA GLY A 174 6.79 -19.72 1.60
C GLY A 174 5.37 -19.18 1.79
N GLY A 175 5.10 -17.99 1.26
CA GLY A 175 3.85 -17.25 1.49
C GLY A 175 3.83 -16.44 2.79
N THR A 176 4.98 -16.30 3.46
CA THR A 176 5.07 -15.46 4.67
C THR A 176 5.03 -13.98 4.28
N SER A 177 4.05 -13.23 4.79
CA SER A 177 3.97 -11.78 4.60
C SER A 177 5.16 -11.05 5.23
N VAL A 178 5.74 -10.11 4.49
CA VAL A 178 6.75 -9.15 4.96
C VAL A 178 6.08 -7.83 5.32
N GLY A 179 5.22 -7.32 4.43
CA GLY A 179 4.46 -6.10 4.65
C GLY A 179 3.58 -5.76 3.45
N ASN A 180 2.72 -4.78 3.64
CA ASN A 180 1.97 -4.14 2.57
C ASN A 180 1.87 -2.64 2.82
N ARG A 181 1.65 -1.86 1.75
CA ARG A 181 1.50 -0.40 1.79
C ARG A 181 0.78 0.09 0.55
N VAL A 182 0.16 1.26 0.63
CA VAL A 182 -0.34 1.95 -0.55
C VAL A 182 0.77 2.86 -1.05
N VAL A 183 1.11 2.77 -2.33
CA VAL A 183 2.10 3.62 -2.97
C VAL A 183 1.47 4.46 -4.06
N ARG A 184 2.15 5.54 -4.42
CA ARG A 184 1.82 6.37 -5.57
C ARG A 184 3.09 6.80 -6.29
N TRP A 185 3.08 6.71 -7.61
CA TRP A 185 4.12 7.28 -8.48
C TRP A 185 3.75 8.73 -8.80
N GLU A 186 4.63 9.67 -8.51
CA GLU A 186 4.37 11.10 -8.65
C GLU A 186 5.49 11.73 -9.50
N LEU A 187 5.14 12.32 -10.64
CA LEU A 187 6.09 13.07 -11.46
C LEU A 187 6.36 14.44 -10.84
N ARG A 188 7.63 14.79 -10.66
CA ARG A 188 8.08 16.06 -10.10
C ARG A 188 9.32 16.58 -10.82
N GLY A 189 9.11 17.49 -11.77
CA GLY A 189 10.20 17.96 -12.63
C GLY A 189 10.77 16.81 -13.44
N ASP A 190 12.08 16.61 -13.36
CA ASP A 190 12.80 15.53 -14.07
C ASP A 190 12.90 14.23 -13.25
N ASP A 191 12.11 14.12 -12.17
CA ASP A 191 12.12 13.00 -11.25
C ASP A 191 10.75 12.34 -11.15
N VAL A 192 10.73 11.04 -10.93
CA VAL A 192 9.55 10.29 -10.47
C VAL A 192 9.78 9.90 -9.02
N LEU A 193 8.84 10.27 -8.15
CA LEU A 193 8.85 9.92 -6.74
C LEU A 193 7.97 8.69 -6.51
N LEU A 194 8.45 7.76 -5.70
CA LEU A 194 7.62 6.71 -5.11
C LEU A 194 7.20 7.17 -3.71
N ARG A 195 5.91 7.38 -3.52
CA ARG A 195 5.33 7.94 -2.28
C ARG A 195 4.66 6.84 -1.46
N ASP A 196 4.74 6.92 -0.13
CA ASP A 196 4.00 6.03 0.79
C ASP A 196 2.69 6.71 1.25
N ILE A 197 1.56 6.26 0.72
CA ILE A 197 0.24 6.86 1.00
C ILE A 197 -0.34 6.27 2.28
N LYS A 198 -0.69 7.15 3.22
CA LYS A 198 -1.30 6.78 4.51
C LYS A 198 -2.73 7.30 4.61
N TYR A 199 -3.61 6.44 5.09
CA TYR A 199 -5.04 6.72 5.30
C TYR A 199 -5.43 6.69 6.78
N GLN A 200 -4.44 6.77 7.67
CA GLN A 200 -4.61 6.62 9.12
C GLN A 200 -5.24 7.86 9.76
N ILE A 201 -5.14 9.02 9.12
CA ILE A 201 -5.73 10.28 9.58
C ILE A 201 -6.65 10.76 8.46
N ARG A 202 -7.89 11.08 8.80
CA ARG A 202 -8.91 11.58 7.86
C ARG A 202 -9.65 12.77 8.47
N GLY A 203 -10.28 13.57 7.62
CA GLY A 203 -11.20 14.62 8.03
C GLY A 203 -12.23 14.84 6.92
N ASP A 204 -13.32 15.53 7.25
CA ASP A 204 -14.35 15.88 6.27
C ASP A 204 -13.74 16.76 5.17
N GLU A 205 -14.11 16.48 3.91
CA GLU A 205 -13.62 17.22 2.75
C GLU A 205 -14.09 18.67 2.72
N ASN A 206 -15.13 19.02 3.49
CA ASN A 206 -15.74 20.35 3.50
C ASN A 206 -15.38 21.24 4.70
N ASP A 207 -14.59 20.74 5.67
CA ASP A 207 -14.23 21.51 6.86
C ASP A 207 -12.83 22.15 6.75
N SER A 208 -12.65 23.29 7.41
CA SER A 208 -11.38 23.97 7.69
C SER A 208 -10.27 23.04 8.19
N VAL A 209 -10.64 22.01 8.98
CA VAL A 209 -9.72 21.01 9.53
C VAL A 209 -9.03 20.18 8.43
N ARG A 210 -9.61 20.08 7.22
CA ARG A 210 -9.03 19.41 6.06
C ARG A 210 -7.61 19.89 5.76
N TYR A 211 -7.37 21.20 5.83
CA TYR A 211 -6.05 21.75 5.54
C TYR A 211 -5.00 21.21 6.51
N SER A 212 -5.31 21.21 7.81
CA SER A 212 -4.44 20.70 8.87
C SER A 212 -4.21 19.20 8.75
N VAL A 213 -5.26 18.42 8.45
CA VAL A 213 -5.15 16.97 8.20
C VAL A 213 -4.25 16.70 7.00
N LYS A 214 -4.44 17.40 5.88
CA LYS A 214 -3.62 17.25 4.68
C LYS A 214 -2.16 17.67 4.93
N ALA A 215 -1.94 18.75 5.66
CA ALA A 215 -0.61 19.24 6.01
C ALA A 215 0.14 18.26 6.92
N THR A 216 -0.57 17.60 7.83
CA THR A 216 -0.01 16.59 8.75
C THR A 216 0.18 15.23 8.09
N SER A 217 -0.64 14.90 7.08
CA SER A 217 -0.66 13.61 6.39
C SER A 217 0.13 13.62 5.08
N LEU A 218 1.17 14.45 4.98
CA LEU A 218 2.02 14.46 3.79
C LEU A 218 2.65 13.07 3.60
N ALA A 219 2.40 12.45 2.46
CA ALA A 219 3.00 11.17 2.11
C ALA A 219 4.54 11.28 2.19
N PRO A 220 5.27 10.31 2.75
CA PRO A 220 6.74 10.25 2.65
C PRO A 220 7.22 9.86 1.25
N ILE A 221 8.44 10.26 0.86
CA ILE A 221 9.15 9.69 -0.31
C ILE A 221 9.84 8.41 0.15
N ILE A 222 9.55 7.29 -0.51
CA ILE A 222 10.29 6.02 -0.36
C ILE A 222 11.55 6.06 -1.22
N ALA A 223 11.42 6.50 -2.47
CA ALA A 223 12.52 6.55 -3.44
C ALA A 223 12.29 7.65 -4.47
N VAL A 224 13.40 8.13 -5.03
CA VAL A 224 13.43 9.11 -6.12
C VAL A 224 14.12 8.45 -7.32
N PHE A 225 13.52 8.60 -8.49
CA PHE A 225 14.04 8.05 -9.74
C PHE A 225 14.21 9.18 -10.74
N HIS A 226 15.45 9.43 -11.15
CA HIS A 226 15.73 10.36 -12.24
C HIS A 226 15.24 9.78 -13.56
N ILE A 227 14.53 10.60 -14.33
CA ILE A 227 14.07 10.22 -15.67
C ILE A 227 15.30 10.01 -16.56
N LYS A 228 15.40 8.83 -17.17
CA LYS A 228 16.50 8.49 -18.08
C LYS A 228 16.15 8.84 -19.52
N ALA A 229 14.90 8.69 -19.90
CA ALA A 229 14.36 9.09 -21.20
C ALA A 229 12.86 9.36 -21.10
N TRP A 230 12.31 9.97 -22.14
CA TRP A 230 10.86 10.08 -22.32
C TRP A 230 10.42 9.09 -23.40
N GLY A 231 9.43 8.26 -23.06
CA GLY A 231 8.76 7.36 -23.99
C GLY A 231 7.70 8.06 -24.83
N LYS A 232 6.81 7.27 -25.41
CA LYS A 232 5.67 7.81 -26.15
C LYS A 232 4.74 8.55 -25.18
N ASP A 233 4.03 9.55 -25.69
CA ASP A 233 3.08 10.34 -24.91
C ASP A 233 3.67 10.95 -23.62
N LYS A 234 4.97 11.24 -23.61
CA LYS A 234 5.72 11.77 -22.45
C LYS A 234 5.66 10.86 -21.22
N ALA A 235 5.59 9.54 -21.41
CA ALA A 235 5.77 8.59 -20.32
C ALA A 235 7.22 8.65 -19.79
N PRO A 236 7.46 8.89 -18.49
CA PRO A 236 8.82 8.85 -17.94
C PRO A 236 9.37 7.42 -17.93
N VAL A 237 10.59 7.24 -18.47
CA VAL A 237 11.36 6.00 -18.37
C VAL A 237 12.35 6.12 -17.22
N ILE A 238 12.19 5.28 -16.20
CA ILE A 238 13.03 5.26 -15.00
C ILE A 238 13.70 3.89 -14.80
N GLU A 239 14.93 3.90 -14.31
CA GLU A 239 15.63 2.67 -13.92
C GLU A 239 15.27 2.30 -12.48
N VAL A 240 14.81 1.06 -12.26
CA VAL A 240 14.25 0.60 -10.97
C VAL A 240 14.95 -0.64 -10.41
N THR A 241 16.08 -1.08 -10.97
CA THR A 241 16.85 -2.21 -10.44
C THR A 241 17.17 -2.01 -8.96
N GLY A 242 17.63 -0.80 -8.61
CA GLY A 242 17.95 -0.43 -7.24
C GLY A 242 16.76 -0.48 -6.26
N LEU A 243 15.53 -0.38 -6.74
CA LEU A 243 14.31 -0.52 -5.91
C LEU A 243 14.18 -1.93 -5.34
N PHE A 244 14.68 -2.92 -6.07
CA PHE A 244 14.54 -4.34 -5.76
C PHE A 244 15.82 -4.95 -5.17
N THR A 245 16.99 -4.48 -5.58
CA THR A 245 18.27 -5.06 -5.15
C THR A 245 18.85 -4.39 -3.90
N ASN A 246 18.43 -3.17 -3.58
CA ASN A 246 18.83 -2.50 -2.34
C ASN A 246 17.91 -2.89 -1.17
N ASP A 247 18.46 -2.83 0.06
CA ASP A 247 17.69 -3.05 1.30
C ASP A 247 16.88 -1.81 1.68
N LEU A 248 15.80 -1.54 0.96
CA LEU A 248 14.86 -0.48 1.36
C LEU A 248 14.05 -0.94 2.58
N ALA A 249 14.11 -0.16 3.66
CA ALA A 249 13.52 -0.52 4.94
C ALA A 249 12.02 -0.85 4.82
N GLU A 250 11.35 -0.14 3.91
CA GLU A 250 9.94 -0.26 3.56
C GLU A 250 9.56 -1.65 3.03
N PHE A 251 10.45 -2.33 2.31
CA PHE A 251 10.18 -3.62 1.69
C PHE A 251 11.06 -4.75 2.26
N SER A 252 11.90 -4.44 3.23
CA SER A 252 12.93 -5.33 3.76
C SER A 252 12.36 -6.49 4.58
N ALA A 253 12.82 -7.71 4.28
CA ALA A 253 12.57 -8.89 5.11
C ALA A 253 13.57 -9.03 6.28
N LYS A 254 14.52 -8.09 6.43
CA LYS A 254 15.62 -8.16 7.41
C LYS A 254 15.16 -8.48 8.83
N ARG A 255 14.15 -7.76 9.32
CA ARG A 255 13.59 -7.95 10.68
C ARG A 255 12.99 -9.35 10.85
N ARG A 256 12.35 -9.89 9.81
CA ARG A 256 11.72 -11.22 9.83
C ARG A 256 12.77 -12.34 9.87
N LEU A 257 13.90 -12.11 9.21
CA LEU A 257 14.98 -13.07 9.04
C LEU A 257 16.05 -12.99 10.14
N ASP A 258 15.97 -12.00 11.03
CA ASP A 258 16.99 -11.73 12.06
C ASP A 258 18.37 -11.41 11.44
N ALA A 259 18.33 -10.63 10.37
CA ALA A 259 19.48 -10.23 9.57
C ALA A 259 19.98 -8.83 9.92
N SER A 260 21.24 -8.54 9.57
CA SER A 260 21.89 -7.24 9.76
C SER A 260 21.88 -6.37 8.51
N GLY A 261 21.80 -6.98 7.32
CA GLY A 261 21.76 -6.27 6.05
C GLY A 261 21.64 -7.22 4.86
N VAL A 262 21.62 -6.65 3.66
CA VAL A 262 21.60 -7.39 2.39
C VAL A 262 23.02 -7.55 1.85
N ASP A 263 23.26 -8.69 1.22
CA ASP A 263 24.42 -8.95 0.39
C ASP A 263 24.07 -8.71 -1.08
N LYS A 264 24.49 -7.56 -1.63
CA LYS A 264 24.11 -7.11 -2.97
C LYS A 264 24.69 -8.01 -4.06
N ASP A 265 25.90 -8.52 -3.87
CA ASP A 265 26.59 -9.37 -4.86
C ASP A 265 25.94 -10.76 -4.97
N ARG A 266 25.10 -11.13 -3.98
CA ARG A 266 24.31 -12.36 -3.96
C ARG A 266 22.82 -12.09 -4.03
N THR A 267 22.44 -10.98 -4.68
CA THR A 267 21.05 -10.58 -4.87
C THR A 267 20.76 -10.37 -6.36
N PHE A 268 19.72 -11.03 -6.85
CA PHE A 268 19.38 -11.06 -8.27
C PHE A 268 17.88 -10.86 -8.48
N ILE A 269 17.51 -10.08 -9.50
CA ILE A 269 16.13 -10.03 -9.97
C ILE A 269 15.91 -11.25 -10.87
N GLU A 270 15.11 -12.21 -10.43
CA GLU A 270 14.82 -13.41 -11.22
C GLU A 270 13.87 -13.09 -12.37
N SER A 271 12.78 -12.39 -12.06
CA SER A 271 11.77 -12.06 -13.05
C SER A 271 10.99 -10.81 -12.66
N VAL A 272 10.56 -10.07 -13.68
CA VAL A 272 9.58 -9.00 -13.58
C VAL A 272 8.53 -9.28 -14.64
N LYS A 273 7.26 -9.31 -14.26
CA LYS A 273 6.14 -9.56 -15.16
C LYS A 273 5.13 -8.44 -15.02
N ALA A 274 4.78 -7.84 -16.15
CA ALA A 274 3.70 -6.86 -16.22
C ALA A 274 2.41 -7.56 -16.68
N PHE A 275 1.32 -7.24 -16.00
CA PHE A 275 -0.05 -7.63 -16.33
C PHE A 275 -0.91 -6.37 -16.36
N PRO A 276 -2.11 -6.39 -16.95
CA PRO A 276 -2.93 -5.18 -17.12
C PRO A 276 -3.21 -4.41 -15.82
N GLU A 277 -3.36 -5.09 -14.68
CA GLU A 277 -3.70 -4.47 -13.40
C GLU A 277 -2.57 -4.52 -12.36
N ASN A 278 -1.47 -5.23 -12.64
CA ASN A 278 -0.42 -5.46 -11.65
C ASN A 278 0.97 -5.73 -12.26
N ILE A 279 2.00 -5.50 -11.47
CA ILE A 279 3.39 -5.85 -11.78
C ILE A 279 3.91 -6.76 -10.68
N GLU A 280 4.46 -7.90 -11.07
CA GLU A 280 4.98 -8.92 -10.18
C GLU A 280 6.49 -9.06 -10.37
N THR A 281 7.25 -8.79 -9.30
CA THR A 281 8.71 -8.90 -9.30
C THR A 281 9.16 -9.96 -8.31
N LYS A 282 10.01 -10.89 -8.76
CA LYS A 282 10.69 -11.88 -7.92
C LYS A 282 12.17 -11.53 -7.80
N VAL A 283 12.63 -11.46 -6.56
CA VAL A 283 14.02 -11.12 -6.22
C VAL A 283 14.60 -12.23 -5.35
N LEU A 284 15.62 -12.90 -5.84
CA LEU A 284 16.42 -13.81 -5.04
C LEU A 284 17.38 -12.95 -4.21
N MET A 285 17.07 -12.77 -2.93
CA MET A 285 17.77 -11.82 -2.07
C MET A 285 18.50 -12.53 -0.94
N THR A 286 19.77 -12.19 -0.76
CA THR A 286 20.60 -12.76 0.31
C THR A 286 20.78 -11.75 1.43
N TYR A 287 20.46 -12.16 2.65
CA TYR A 287 20.59 -11.38 3.86
C TYR A 287 21.73 -11.92 4.73
N LYS A 288 22.62 -11.04 5.19
CA LYS A 288 23.66 -11.36 6.17
C LYS A 288 23.00 -11.55 7.53
N LEU A 289 23.20 -12.71 8.15
CA LEU A 289 22.61 -12.99 9.45
C LEU A 289 23.27 -12.12 10.51
N SER A 290 22.50 -11.73 11.53
CA SER A 290 23.09 -11.03 12.66
C SER A 290 23.92 -12.00 13.50
N ASP A 291 25.14 -11.61 13.85
CA ASP A 291 26.03 -12.35 14.76
C ASP A 291 25.55 -12.32 16.22
N LYS A 292 24.25 -12.08 16.46
CA LYS A 292 23.63 -12.25 17.78
C LYS A 292 23.61 -13.73 18.11
N ARG A 293 24.80 -14.26 18.47
CA ARG A 293 25.00 -15.46 19.26
C ARG A 293 24.07 -15.31 20.46
N GLU A 294 22.95 -16.02 20.42
CA GLU A 294 22.00 -16.30 21.50
C GLU A 294 22.39 -15.71 22.87
N SER A 295 22.30 -14.38 23.03
CA SER A 295 22.32 -13.70 24.34
C SER A 295 20.87 -13.49 24.79
N SER A 296 20.05 -14.50 24.56
CA SER A 296 18.78 -14.67 25.25
C SER A 296 18.84 -15.98 26.03
N SER A 297 19.84 -16.08 26.90
CA SER A 297 19.72 -16.78 28.19
C SER A 297 18.73 -16.03 29.08
N SER A 298 17.47 -15.99 28.65
CA SER A 298 16.36 -15.79 29.57
C SER A 298 15.57 -17.10 29.56
N PRO A 299 15.66 -17.92 30.63
CA PRO A 299 14.98 -19.19 30.70
C PRO A 299 13.49 -18.92 30.91
N SER A 300 12.77 -18.63 29.83
CA SER A 300 11.32 -18.60 29.87
C SER A 300 10.80 -20.02 29.66
N PRO A 301 10.10 -20.65 30.64
CA PRO A 301 9.78 -22.09 30.61
C PRO A 301 8.71 -22.51 29.58
N ARG A 302 8.39 -21.66 28.59
CA ARG A 302 7.22 -21.84 27.71
C ARG A 302 7.53 -21.72 26.20
N ARG A 303 8.78 -21.90 25.76
CA ARG A 303 9.02 -22.07 24.31
C ARG A 303 8.48 -23.44 23.90
N ARG A 304 7.30 -23.42 23.24
CA ARG A 304 6.81 -24.59 22.49
C ARG A 304 7.97 -25.12 21.62
N PRO A 305 8.13 -26.46 21.48
CA PRO A 305 9.12 -27.01 20.57
C PRO A 305 8.97 -26.33 19.21
N ARG A 306 10.02 -25.69 18.69
CA ARG A 306 10.01 -25.21 17.30
C ARG A 306 9.91 -26.46 16.42
N THR A 307 8.71 -26.76 15.96
CA THR A 307 8.45 -27.75 14.92
C THR A 307 8.99 -27.19 13.60
N GLY A 308 9.95 -27.88 13.01
CA GLY A 308 10.58 -27.52 11.73
C GLY A 308 12.09 -27.71 11.73
N PRO A 309 12.73 -27.64 10.54
CA PRO A 309 14.18 -27.72 10.42
C PRO A 309 14.85 -26.65 11.29
N ARG A 310 15.93 -27.03 11.98
CA ARG A 310 16.76 -26.04 12.69
C ARG A 310 17.57 -25.23 11.69
N ARG A 311 17.90 -23.99 12.04
CA ARG A 311 18.85 -23.17 11.27
C ARG A 311 20.21 -23.88 11.28
N ASP A 312 20.83 -24.01 10.11
CA ASP A 312 22.21 -24.45 10.00
C ASP A 312 23.12 -23.34 10.57
N ARG A 313 23.89 -23.69 11.59
CA ARG A 313 24.76 -22.74 12.31
C ARG A 313 26.06 -22.43 11.56
N SER A 314 26.39 -23.17 10.52
CA SER A 314 27.56 -22.90 9.67
C SER A 314 27.34 -21.73 8.71
N GLN A 315 26.08 -21.33 8.51
CA GLN A 315 25.72 -20.31 7.53
C GLN A 315 25.78 -18.90 8.15
N SER A 316 26.46 -17.99 7.45
CA SER A 316 26.55 -16.56 7.79
C SER A 316 25.47 -15.71 7.12
N ALA A 317 24.67 -16.30 6.23
CA ALA A 317 23.65 -15.62 5.46
C ALA A 317 22.45 -16.53 5.21
N VAL A 318 21.31 -15.92 4.86
CA VAL A 318 20.11 -16.61 4.41
C VAL A 318 19.69 -16.03 3.07
N THR A 319 19.38 -16.91 2.12
CA THR A 319 18.80 -16.52 0.83
C THR A 319 17.31 -16.83 0.83
N VAL A 320 16.52 -15.87 0.37
CA VAL A 320 15.06 -15.97 0.23
C VAL A 320 14.63 -15.44 -1.13
N LEU A 321 13.53 -15.97 -1.65
CA LEU A 321 12.86 -15.40 -2.81
C LEU A 321 11.79 -14.42 -2.32
N LEU A 322 12.03 -13.13 -2.49
CA LEU A 322 11.03 -12.09 -2.25
C LEU A 322 10.14 -11.92 -3.46
N HIS A 323 8.84 -11.77 -3.20
CA HIS A 323 7.83 -11.48 -4.21
C HIS A 323 7.18 -10.14 -3.89
N HIS A 324 7.33 -9.20 -4.81
CA HIS A 324 6.72 -7.88 -4.78
C HIS A 324 5.57 -7.87 -5.77
N SER A 325 4.37 -7.65 -5.27
CA SER A 325 3.15 -7.49 -6.05
C SER A 325 2.68 -6.07 -5.93
N MET A 326 2.68 -5.31 -7.02
CA MET A 326 2.11 -3.97 -7.08
C MET A 326 0.85 -4.02 -7.94
N VAL A 327 -0.30 -3.72 -7.36
CA VAL A 327 -1.62 -3.82 -8.02
C VAL A 327 -2.35 -2.48 -7.98
N LYS A 328 -2.94 -2.09 -9.12
CA LYS A 328 -3.80 -0.91 -9.24
C LYS A 328 -5.01 -1.07 -8.32
N LEU A 329 -5.32 -0.06 -7.52
CA LEU A 329 -6.55 -0.06 -6.72
C LEU A 329 -7.78 0.22 -7.61
N PRO A 330 -8.96 -0.33 -7.27
CA PRO A 330 -10.20 0.00 -7.98
C PRO A 330 -10.50 1.50 -7.94
N GLU A 331 -10.94 2.04 -9.07
CA GLU A 331 -11.31 3.47 -9.19
C GLU A 331 -12.50 3.84 -8.31
N GLU A 332 -13.48 2.94 -8.21
CA GLU A 332 -14.62 3.08 -7.31
C GLU A 332 -14.34 2.36 -5.98
N PRO A 333 -14.18 3.11 -4.87
CA PRO A 333 -14.03 2.53 -3.55
C PRO A 333 -15.26 1.71 -3.17
N MET A 334 -15.03 0.57 -2.51
CA MET A 334 -16.15 -0.19 -1.94
C MET A 334 -16.79 0.56 -0.77
N THR A 335 -18.09 0.39 -0.59
CA THR A 335 -18.79 0.94 0.59
C THR A 335 -18.21 0.35 1.88
N PRO A 336 -17.67 1.19 2.78
CA PRO A 336 -17.11 0.71 4.03
C PRO A 336 -18.21 0.18 4.95
N ARG A 337 -17.84 -0.68 5.90
CA ARG A 337 -18.75 -1.17 6.94
C ARG A 337 -18.07 -0.99 8.29
N VAL A 338 -18.69 -0.19 9.16
CA VAL A 338 -18.22 0.03 10.53
C VAL A 338 -18.22 -1.29 11.29
N ARG A 339 -17.17 -1.49 12.09
CA ARG A 339 -17.00 -2.66 12.94
C ARG A 339 -18.05 -2.65 14.07
N ASP A 340 -18.70 -3.78 14.25
CA ASP A 340 -19.55 -4.05 15.42
C ASP A 340 -18.70 -4.72 16.50
N ASP A 341 -18.63 -4.13 17.69
CA ASP A 341 -17.82 -4.65 18.80
C ASP A 341 -18.26 -6.02 19.31
N ARG A 342 -19.51 -6.43 19.03
CA ARG A 342 -20.05 -7.72 19.45
C ARG A 342 -19.55 -8.87 18.59
N VAL A 343 -18.96 -8.58 17.42
CA VAL A 343 -18.54 -9.61 16.46
C VAL A 343 -17.06 -9.45 16.13
N GLY A 344 -16.31 -10.52 16.31
CA GLY A 344 -14.90 -10.56 15.96
C GLY A 344 -14.70 -10.55 14.45
N PHE A 345 -14.32 -9.40 13.89
CA PHE A 345 -13.83 -9.26 12.52
C PHE A 345 -12.43 -8.66 12.50
N PHE A 346 -11.64 -9.03 11.48
CA PHE A 346 -10.47 -8.24 11.12
C PHE A 346 -10.92 -6.84 10.72
N SER A 347 -10.18 -5.83 11.15
CA SER A 347 -10.53 -4.45 10.90
C SER A 347 -9.30 -3.59 10.59
N VAL A 348 -9.56 -2.50 9.88
CA VAL A 348 -8.62 -1.40 9.65
C VAL A 348 -9.15 -0.17 10.36
N SER A 349 -8.26 0.60 10.98
CA SER A 349 -8.61 1.77 11.79
C SER A 349 -8.02 3.05 11.20
N PHE A 350 -8.71 4.17 11.43
CA PHE A 350 -8.20 5.51 11.18
C PHE A 350 -8.76 6.46 12.25
N GLU A 351 -8.06 7.56 12.46
CA GLU A 351 -8.48 8.68 13.27
C GLU A 351 -9.29 9.65 12.41
N ASP A 352 -10.48 10.00 12.86
CA ASP A 352 -11.37 10.96 12.21
C ASP A 352 -11.35 12.30 12.94
N TYR A 353 -10.96 13.33 12.20
CA TYR A 353 -10.88 14.72 12.65
C TYR A 353 -12.03 15.57 12.07
N GLY A 354 -12.97 14.97 11.33
CA GLY A 354 -14.12 15.67 10.76
C GLY A 354 -15.37 15.67 11.65
N GLY A 355 -15.33 15.04 12.82
CA GLY A 355 -16.47 14.97 13.73
C GLY A 355 -16.69 16.26 14.53
N ASP A 356 -17.94 16.50 14.94
CA ASP A 356 -18.34 17.62 15.82
C ASP A 356 -17.95 17.39 17.30
N GLU A 357 -17.41 16.21 17.62
CA GLU A 357 -17.03 15.80 18.97
C GLU A 357 -15.78 16.57 19.46
N HIS A 358 -15.67 16.75 20.77
CA HIS A 358 -14.50 17.41 21.38
C HIS A 358 -13.26 16.50 21.47
N GLU A 359 -13.34 15.28 20.95
CA GLU A 359 -12.24 14.31 20.91
C GLU A 359 -12.10 13.70 19.52
N VAL A 360 -10.88 13.23 19.21
CA VAL A 360 -10.59 12.52 17.96
C VAL A 360 -11.16 11.11 18.05
N GLU A 361 -12.09 10.78 17.15
CA GLU A 361 -12.70 9.46 17.12
C GLU A 361 -11.82 8.47 16.35
N THR A 362 -11.63 7.25 16.90
CA THR A 362 -11.01 6.16 16.15
C THR A 362 -12.07 5.29 15.50
N ILE A 363 -12.29 5.48 14.20
CA ILE A 363 -13.23 4.67 13.43
C ILE A 363 -12.55 3.39 12.95
N ARG A 364 -13.28 2.27 12.98
CA ARG A 364 -12.80 0.96 12.52
C ARG A 364 -13.74 0.37 11.48
N TYR A 365 -13.22 0.03 10.31
CA TYR A 365 -13.94 -0.68 9.26
C TYR A 365 -13.56 -2.15 9.23
N VAL A 366 -14.53 -3.04 8.95
CA VAL A 366 -14.26 -4.47 8.80
C VAL A 366 -13.61 -4.78 7.45
N THR A 367 -12.61 -5.66 7.47
CA THR A 367 -12.01 -6.22 6.26
C THR A 367 -12.93 -7.32 5.72
N ARG A 368 -13.43 -7.15 4.50
CA ARG A 368 -14.37 -8.10 3.87
C ARG A 368 -14.21 -8.16 2.36
N TRP A 369 -14.66 -9.25 1.77
CA TRP A 369 -14.80 -9.37 0.32
C TRP A 369 -15.87 -8.41 -0.22
N ARG A 370 -15.59 -7.78 -1.37
CA ARG A 370 -16.57 -6.96 -2.09
C ARG A 370 -17.56 -7.89 -2.81
N LEU A 371 -18.66 -8.18 -2.13
CA LEU A 371 -19.79 -8.93 -2.69
C LEU A 371 -20.95 -7.98 -2.98
N GLU A 372 -21.36 -7.96 -4.24
CA GLU A 372 -22.51 -7.22 -4.74
C GLU A 372 -23.39 -8.20 -5.51
N LYS A 373 -24.71 -8.17 -5.25
CA LYS A 373 -25.64 -9.04 -5.96
C LYS A 373 -25.65 -8.68 -7.44
N GLN A 374 -25.72 -9.68 -8.30
CA GLN A 374 -25.95 -9.47 -9.72
C GLN A 374 -27.35 -8.87 -9.95
N ASP A 375 -28.35 -9.39 -9.24
CA ASP A 375 -29.70 -8.82 -9.16
C ASP A 375 -30.01 -8.36 -7.73
N PRO A 376 -29.97 -7.04 -7.45
CA PRO A 376 -30.27 -6.50 -6.12
C PRO A 376 -31.72 -6.69 -5.66
N SER A 377 -32.67 -6.94 -6.58
CA SER A 377 -34.09 -7.08 -6.25
C SER A 377 -34.43 -8.44 -5.64
N LEU A 378 -33.61 -9.46 -5.91
CA LEU A 378 -33.82 -10.81 -5.41
C LEU A 378 -33.32 -10.97 -3.97
N ALA A 379 -34.07 -11.73 -3.16
CA ALA A 379 -33.65 -12.11 -1.81
C ALA A 379 -32.30 -12.86 -1.81
N VAL A 380 -32.13 -13.77 -2.77
CA VAL A 380 -30.88 -14.50 -3.03
C VAL A 380 -30.50 -14.32 -4.50
N SER A 381 -29.26 -13.93 -4.76
CA SER A 381 -28.73 -13.74 -6.12
C SER A 381 -27.26 -14.17 -6.16
N ASP A 382 -26.77 -14.60 -7.33
CA ASP A 382 -25.33 -14.81 -7.52
C ASP A 382 -24.58 -13.46 -7.41
N PRO A 383 -23.34 -13.42 -6.92
CA PRO A 383 -22.57 -12.18 -6.88
C PRO A 383 -22.08 -11.78 -8.27
N LYS A 384 -21.92 -10.47 -8.51
CA LYS A 384 -21.25 -9.95 -9.72
C LYS A 384 -19.84 -10.52 -9.90
N LYS A 385 -19.11 -10.68 -8.79
CA LYS A 385 -17.78 -11.29 -8.73
C LYS A 385 -17.73 -12.28 -7.57
N PRO A 386 -17.72 -13.61 -7.84
CA PRO A 386 -17.61 -14.61 -6.79
C PRO A 386 -16.20 -14.62 -6.17
N ILE A 387 -16.10 -15.15 -4.94
CA ILE A 387 -14.84 -15.42 -4.28
C ILE A 387 -14.31 -16.74 -4.83
N VAL A 388 -13.27 -16.66 -5.65
CA VAL A 388 -12.64 -17.83 -6.26
C VAL A 388 -11.39 -18.19 -5.49
N PHE A 389 -11.37 -19.37 -4.87
CA PHE A 389 -10.17 -19.97 -4.35
C PHE A 389 -9.54 -20.86 -5.41
N TYR A 390 -8.21 -20.87 -5.48
CA TYR A 390 -7.46 -21.83 -6.29
C TYR A 390 -6.71 -22.77 -5.36
N VAL A 391 -6.98 -24.07 -5.47
CA VAL A 391 -6.27 -25.07 -4.68
C VAL A 391 -4.85 -25.23 -5.23
N GLY A 392 -3.87 -24.81 -4.43
CA GLY A 392 -2.46 -24.81 -4.82
C GLY A 392 -1.91 -26.21 -5.10
N ARG A 393 -0.94 -26.28 -6.02
CA ARG A 393 -0.28 -27.54 -6.44
C ARG A 393 0.38 -28.30 -5.29
N GLY A 394 0.76 -27.61 -4.23
CA GLY A 394 1.35 -28.20 -3.01
C GLY A 394 0.38 -29.03 -2.17
N VAL A 395 -0.94 -28.96 -2.44
CA VAL A 395 -1.93 -29.82 -1.79
C VAL A 395 -1.89 -31.21 -2.44
N PRO A 396 -1.59 -32.28 -1.68
CA PRO A 396 -1.58 -33.65 -2.19
C PRO A 396 -2.93 -34.03 -2.80
N GLU A 397 -2.92 -34.80 -3.89
CA GLU A 397 -4.12 -35.14 -4.66
C GLU A 397 -5.23 -35.77 -3.83
N LYS A 398 -4.86 -36.68 -2.92
CA LYS A 398 -5.81 -37.31 -1.99
C LYS A 398 -6.59 -36.32 -1.12
N TRP A 399 -6.04 -35.13 -0.87
CA TRP A 399 -6.66 -34.11 -0.03
C TRP A 399 -7.43 -33.06 -0.83
N ARG A 400 -7.13 -32.88 -2.13
CA ARG A 400 -7.79 -31.85 -2.95
C ARG A 400 -9.33 -31.92 -2.88
N PRO A 401 -10.00 -33.08 -3.02
CA PRO A 401 -11.47 -33.14 -2.94
C PRO A 401 -12.03 -32.66 -1.60
N TRP A 402 -11.31 -32.89 -0.51
CA TRP A 402 -11.70 -32.46 0.82
C TRP A 402 -11.44 -30.97 1.06
N VAL A 403 -10.39 -30.43 0.44
CA VAL A 403 -10.13 -28.98 0.44
C VAL A 403 -11.20 -28.23 -0.33
N HIS A 404 -11.59 -28.70 -1.53
CA HIS A 404 -12.70 -28.11 -2.29
C HIS A 404 -13.99 -28.12 -1.47
N LYS A 405 -14.38 -29.29 -0.92
CA LYS A 405 -15.55 -29.39 -0.03
C LYS A 405 -15.45 -28.45 1.17
N GLY A 406 -14.27 -28.35 1.79
CA GLY A 406 -14.05 -27.48 2.94
C GLY A 406 -14.27 -25.99 2.66
N ILE A 407 -13.92 -25.55 1.45
CA ILE A 407 -14.16 -24.18 0.99
C ILE A 407 -15.65 -23.99 0.67
N GLU A 408 -16.25 -24.90 -0.08
CA GLU A 408 -17.64 -24.82 -0.52
C GLU A 408 -18.66 -25.04 0.62
N MET A 409 -18.24 -25.64 1.74
CA MET A 409 -19.04 -25.77 2.97
C MET A 409 -19.52 -24.43 3.53
N TRP A 410 -18.93 -23.31 3.11
CA TRP A 410 -19.38 -21.95 3.47
C TRP A 410 -20.53 -21.45 2.61
N GLN A 411 -20.88 -22.11 1.50
CA GLN A 411 -21.98 -21.68 0.64
C GLN A 411 -23.30 -21.47 1.38
N PRO A 412 -23.76 -22.35 2.29
CA PRO A 412 -25.01 -22.13 3.03
C PRO A 412 -25.01 -20.83 3.86
N ALA A 413 -23.85 -20.45 4.42
CA ALA A 413 -23.72 -19.19 5.16
C ALA A 413 -23.82 -17.97 4.24
N PHE A 414 -23.24 -18.05 3.03
CA PHE A 414 -23.38 -16.99 2.03
C PHE A 414 -24.79 -16.93 1.43
N GLU A 415 -25.45 -18.07 1.22
CA GLU A 415 -26.83 -18.13 0.76
C GLU A 415 -27.78 -17.47 1.78
N ALA A 416 -27.57 -17.75 3.08
CA ALA A 416 -28.29 -17.06 4.16
C ALA A 416 -28.00 -15.55 4.20
N ALA A 417 -26.82 -15.12 3.75
CA ALA A 417 -26.47 -13.72 3.55
C ALA A 417 -27.00 -13.12 2.23
N GLY A 418 -27.75 -13.90 1.44
CA GLY A 418 -28.36 -13.48 0.18
C GLY A 418 -27.51 -13.73 -1.07
N PHE A 419 -26.40 -14.46 -0.97
CA PHE A 419 -25.49 -14.74 -2.09
C PHE A 419 -25.42 -16.23 -2.40
N LYS A 420 -25.96 -16.62 -3.55
CA LYS A 420 -25.76 -17.97 -4.09
C LYS A 420 -24.40 -18.06 -4.80
N ASN A 421 -23.76 -19.23 -4.76
CA ASN A 421 -22.45 -19.46 -5.40
C ASN A 421 -21.36 -18.42 -5.04
N ALA A 422 -21.42 -17.86 -3.83
CA ALA A 422 -20.56 -16.75 -3.46
C ALA A 422 -19.09 -17.12 -3.32
N ILE A 423 -18.83 -18.39 -2.98
CA ILE A 423 -17.52 -18.96 -2.73
C ILE A 423 -17.40 -20.27 -3.51
N ILE A 424 -16.35 -20.36 -4.34
CA ILE A 424 -16.06 -21.49 -5.23
C ILE A 424 -14.56 -21.82 -5.17
N ALA A 425 -14.21 -23.09 -5.42
CA ALA A 425 -12.85 -23.62 -5.20
C ALA A 425 -12.27 -24.37 -6.40
#